data_AF-A0A497JFD2-F1
#
_entry.id   AF-A0A497JFD2-F1
#
_cell.length_a   1.000
_cell.length_b   1.000
_cell.length_c   1.000
_cell.angle_alpha   90.00
_cell.angle_beta   90.00
_cell.angle_gamma   90.00
#
_symmetry.space_group_name_H-M   'P 1'
#
loop_
_entity.id
_entity.type
_entity.pdbx_description
1 polymer ?
#
loop_
_entity_poly.entity_id
_entity_poly.type
_entity_poly.pdbx_seq_one_letter_code
_entity_poly.pdbx_strand_id
1 'polypeptide(L)'
;MISRAELSEYAKLRGLTLAQAEKDYFQNLILFAIYRTHGNALVFKGGTALAKCYGSRRFSEDLDFTAISEFKVERIKKMLQRFALGFETKEKGFEKSIKIGFRIKGPLYTGSLSSLCRVII
;
A
#
# COMPACT_ATOMS: atom_id res chain seq x y z
N MET A 1 -2.97 14.52 1.16
CA MET A 1 -3.39 13.35 1.98
C MET A 1 -4.89 13.41 2.13
N ILE A 2 -5.61 12.29 1.97
CA ILE A 2 -7.07 12.25 2.19
C ILE A 2 -7.40 12.66 3.64
N SER A 3 -8.44 13.46 3.84
CA SER A 3 -8.93 13.83 5.18
C SER A 3 -9.71 12.67 5.81
N ARG A 4 -9.93 12.74 7.14
CA ARG A 4 -10.75 11.73 7.84
C ARG A 4 -12.22 11.72 7.38
N ALA A 5 -12.74 12.89 6.99
CA ALA A 5 -14.10 13.01 6.45
C ALA A 5 -14.21 12.35 5.06
N GLU A 6 -13.29 12.68 4.15
CA GLU A 6 -13.23 12.05 2.82
C GLU A 6 -12.98 10.54 2.92
N LEU A 7 -12.16 10.11 3.88
CA LEU A 7 -11.92 8.69 4.15
C LEU A 7 -13.19 7.97 4.61
N SER A 8 -14.01 8.62 5.43
CA SER A 8 -15.30 8.08 5.88
C SER A 8 -16.28 7.93 4.72
N GLU A 9 -16.38 8.92 3.85
CA GLU A 9 -17.19 8.83 2.64
C GLU A 9 -16.67 7.74 1.69
N TYR A 10 -15.35 7.67 1.51
CA TYR A 10 -14.71 6.60 0.75
C TYR A 10 -15.03 5.21 1.30
N ALA A 11 -14.98 5.03 2.62
CA ALA A 11 -15.31 3.78 3.29
C ALA A 11 -16.76 3.34 3.01
N LYS A 12 -17.73 4.28 3.13
CA LYS A 12 -19.14 4.03 2.83
C LYS A 12 -19.35 3.61 1.37
N LEU A 13 -18.78 4.37 0.43
CA LEU A 13 -18.91 4.11 -1.02
C LEU A 13 -18.35 2.72 -1.41
N ARG A 14 -17.31 2.26 -0.71
CA ARG A 14 -16.66 0.97 -0.99
C ARG A 14 -17.20 -0.18 -0.15
N GLY A 15 -18.10 0.07 0.80
CA GLY A 15 -18.56 -0.95 1.75
C GLY A 15 -17.43 -1.49 2.64
N LEU A 16 -16.47 -0.64 3.02
CA LEU A 16 -15.30 -0.98 3.83
C LEU A 16 -15.42 -0.39 5.24
N THR A 17 -14.74 -1.01 6.21
CA THR A 17 -14.48 -0.34 7.49
C THR A 17 -13.50 0.83 7.29
N LEU A 18 -13.47 1.81 8.21
CA LEU A 18 -12.51 2.92 8.13
C LEU A 18 -11.05 2.45 8.03
N ALA A 19 -10.67 1.41 8.78
CA ALA A 19 -9.33 0.85 8.75
C ALA A 19 -9.00 0.19 7.41
N GLN A 20 -9.95 -0.54 6.83
CA GLN A 20 -9.80 -1.12 5.49
C GLN A 20 -9.73 -0.04 4.40
N ALA A 21 -10.55 1.01 4.51
CA ALA A 21 -10.54 2.13 3.59
C ALA A 21 -9.20 2.89 3.63
N GLU A 22 -8.63 3.10 4.82
CA GLU A 22 -7.32 3.73 4.98
C GLU A 22 -6.22 2.87 4.36
N LYS A 23 -6.26 1.56 4.62
CA LYS A 23 -5.34 0.60 4.02
C LYS A 23 -5.48 0.57 2.49
N ASP A 24 -6.70 0.55 1.96
CA ASP A 24 -6.95 0.56 0.52
C ASP A 24 -6.40 1.83 -0.14
N TYR A 25 -6.60 2.99 0.49
CA TYR A 25 -6.04 4.26 0.03
C TYR A 25 -4.51 4.21 -0.07
N PHE A 26 -3.82 3.72 0.97
CA PHE A 26 -2.37 3.60 0.93
C PHE A 26 -1.86 2.50 0.00
N GLN A 27 -2.59 1.39 -0.15
CA GLN A 27 -2.30 0.40 -1.19
C GLN A 27 -2.33 1.05 -2.58
N ASN A 28 -3.31 1.91 -2.87
CA ASN A 28 -3.39 2.60 -4.17
C ASN A 28 -2.22 3.56 -4.39
N LEU A 29 -1.80 4.30 -3.36
CA LEU A 29 -0.61 5.17 -3.45
C LEU A 29 0.69 4.38 -3.66
N ILE A 30 0.83 3.25 -2.98
CA ILE A 30 1.96 2.35 -3.14
C ILE A 30 1.98 1.72 -4.54
N LEU A 31 0.83 1.25 -5.03
CA LEU A 31 0.67 0.74 -6.40
C LEU A 31 1.05 1.80 -7.43
N PHE A 32 0.58 3.04 -7.24
CA PHE A 32 0.98 4.17 -8.08
C PHE A 32 2.50 4.39 -8.05
N ALA A 33 3.12 4.40 -6.86
CA ALA A 33 4.56 4.59 -6.73
C ALA A 33 5.36 3.47 -7.40
N ILE A 34 4.93 2.21 -7.25
CA ILE A 34 5.51 1.05 -7.91
C ILE A 34 5.40 1.19 -9.43
N TYR A 35 4.22 1.48 -9.95
CA TYR A 35 4.01 1.64 -11.39
C TYR A 35 4.90 2.74 -11.97
N ARG A 36 4.99 3.90 -11.31
CA ARG A 36 5.81 5.04 -11.75
C ARG A 36 7.31 4.77 -11.71
N THR A 37 7.78 3.81 -10.91
CA THR A 37 9.21 3.55 -10.71
C THR A 37 9.70 2.26 -11.36
N HIS A 38 8.83 1.25 -11.46
CA HIS A 38 9.14 -0.13 -11.84
C HIS A 38 7.97 -0.84 -12.55
N GLY A 39 7.09 -0.11 -13.24
CA GLY A 39 5.92 -0.70 -13.92
C GLY A 39 6.23 -1.81 -14.92
N ASN A 40 7.46 -1.83 -15.47
CA ASN A 40 7.93 -2.88 -16.39
C ASN A 40 8.79 -3.96 -15.71
N ALA A 41 9.06 -3.85 -14.41
CA ALA A 41 9.92 -4.77 -13.67
C ALA A 41 9.16 -5.59 -12.62
N LEU A 42 7.99 -5.13 -12.17
CA LEU A 42 7.16 -5.79 -11.16
C LEU A 42 5.78 -6.12 -11.70
N VAL A 43 5.44 -7.41 -11.73
CA VAL A 43 4.12 -7.92 -12.13
C VAL A 43 3.22 -8.06 -10.90
N PHE A 44 2.12 -7.32 -10.86
CA PHE A 44 1.16 -7.34 -9.75
C PHE A 44 0.30 -8.61 -9.78
N LYS A 45 0.16 -9.28 -8.64
CA LYS A 45 -0.58 -10.55 -8.50
C LYS A 45 -1.29 -10.64 -7.14
N GLY A 46 -1.83 -11.83 -6.84
CA GLY A 46 -2.39 -12.15 -5.53
C GLY A 46 -3.79 -11.60 -5.30
N GLY A 47 -4.24 -11.65 -4.04
CA GLY A 47 -5.62 -11.34 -3.67
C GLY A 47 -6.01 -9.89 -3.94
N THR A 48 -5.07 -8.96 -3.78
CA THR A 48 -5.34 -7.53 -4.00
C THR A 48 -5.40 -7.19 -5.49
N ALA A 49 -4.64 -7.89 -6.35
CA ALA A 49 -4.81 -7.79 -7.80
C ALA A 49 -6.19 -8.30 -8.22
N LEU A 50 -6.63 -9.44 -7.68
CA LEU A 50 -7.98 -9.96 -7.93
C LEU A 50 -9.07 -8.96 -7.51
N ALA A 51 -8.91 -8.30 -6.37
CA ALA A 51 -9.86 -7.30 -5.87
C ALA A 51 -9.88 -6.02 -6.72
N LYS A 52 -8.71 -5.48 -7.09
CA LYS A 52 -8.61 -4.18 -7.77
C LYS A 52 -8.74 -4.27 -9.30
N CYS A 53 -8.37 -5.40 -9.91
CA CYS A 53 -8.29 -5.53 -11.37
C CYS A 53 -9.30 -6.54 -11.95
N TYR A 54 -9.79 -7.49 -11.15
CA TYR A 54 -10.62 -8.60 -11.64
C TYR A 54 -11.98 -8.75 -10.93
N GLY A 55 -12.39 -7.74 -10.14
CA GLY A 55 -13.75 -7.66 -9.58
C GLY A 55 -14.04 -8.56 -8.38
N SER A 56 -13.01 -9.10 -7.72
CA SER A 56 -13.24 -9.85 -6.46
C SER A 56 -13.82 -8.93 -5.38
N ARG A 57 -14.86 -9.42 -4.68
CA ARG A 57 -15.56 -8.68 -3.61
C ARG A 57 -14.86 -8.75 -2.26
N ARG A 58 -13.82 -9.59 -2.11
CA ARG A 58 -13.10 -9.75 -0.85
C ARG A 58 -12.04 -8.67 -0.71
N PHE A 59 -12.03 -7.96 0.43
CA PHE A 59 -10.91 -7.10 0.78
C PHE A 59 -9.63 -7.93 1.02
N SER A 60 -8.49 -7.44 0.56
CA SER A 60 -7.20 -8.12 0.67
C SER A 60 -6.15 -7.12 1.14
N GLU A 61 -5.32 -7.51 2.10
CA GLU A 61 -4.47 -6.58 2.85
C GLU A 61 -3.07 -6.38 2.27
N ASP A 62 -2.53 -7.40 1.61
CA ASP A 62 -1.15 -7.44 1.16
C ASP A 62 -1.05 -7.20 -0.36
N LEU A 63 0.06 -6.62 -0.82
CA LEU A 63 0.33 -6.40 -2.24
C LEU A 63 1.39 -7.38 -2.73
N ASP A 64 1.00 -8.38 -3.51
CA ASP A 64 1.95 -9.38 -4.01
C ASP A 64 2.49 -9.02 -5.39
N PHE A 65 3.79 -9.20 -5.58
CA PHE A 65 4.45 -9.00 -6.88
C PHE A 65 5.36 -10.16 -7.26
N THR A 66 5.59 -10.31 -8.57
CA THR A 66 6.73 -11.06 -9.12
C THR A 66 7.67 -10.08 -9.80
N ALA A 67 8.95 -10.10 -9.43
CA ALA A 67 9.96 -9.34 -10.14
C ALA A 67 10.39 -10.09 -11.41
N ILE A 68 10.33 -9.42 -12.56
CA ILE A 68 10.81 -9.92 -13.87
C ILE A 68 12.09 -9.22 -14.32
N SER A 69 12.53 -8.23 -13.54
CA SER A 69 13.78 -7.50 -13.72
C SER A 69 14.20 -6.90 -12.37
N GLU A 70 15.41 -6.38 -12.28
CA GLU A 70 15.88 -5.71 -11.06
C GLU A 70 15.00 -4.51 -10.70
N PHE A 71 14.80 -4.30 -9.40
CA PHE A 71 14.10 -3.15 -8.85
C PHE A 71 14.80 -2.65 -7.59
N LYS A 72 14.58 -1.37 -7.26
CA LYS A 72 15.18 -0.73 -6.08
C LYS A 72 14.09 -0.15 -5.20
N VAL A 73 13.91 -0.74 -4.01
CA VAL A 73 12.91 -0.29 -3.02
C VAL A 73 13.05 1.21 -2.73
N GLU A 74 14.28 1.71 -2.70
CA GLU A 74 14.59 3.12 -2.46
C GLU A 74 13.92 4.08 -3.44
N ARG A 75 13.72 3.69 -4.71
CA ARG A 75 12.99 4.53 -5.68
C ARG A 75 11.50 4.59 -5.35
N ILE A 76 10.92 3.51 -4.85
CA ILE A 76 9.52 3.47 -4.40
C ILE A 76 9.36 4.40 -3.19
N LYS A 77 10.26 4.30 -2.19
CA LYS A 77 10.26 5.19 -1.02
C LYS A 77 10.38 6.66 -1.41
N LYS A 78 11.33 7.01 -2.29
CA LYS A 78 11.50 8.38 -2.80
C LYS A 78 10.27 8.90 -3.52
N MET A 79 9.56 8.05 -4.26
CA MET A 79 8.29 8.43 -4.88
C MET A 79 7.21 8.69 -3.84
N LEU A 80 7.09 7.83 -2.81
CA LEU A 80 6.12 8.00 -1.73
C LEU A 80 6.38 9.26 -0.88
N GLN A 81 7.63 9.62 -0.65
CA GLN A 81 8.02 10.84 0.07
C GLN A 81 7.50 12.12 -0.62
N ARG A 82 7.28 12.10 -1.95
CA ARG A 82 6.72 13.25 -2.69
C ARG A 82 5.28 13.57 -2.30
N PHE A 83 4.56 12.62 -1.69
CA PHE A 83 3.22 12.85 -1.16
C PHE A 83 3.22 13.46 0.26
N ALA A 84 4.39 13.88 0.77
CA ALA A 84 4.56 14.40 2.13
C ALA A 84 4.04 13.43 3.22
N LEU A 85 4.17 12.12 2.97
CA LEU A 85 3.73 11.08 3.90
C LEU A 85 4.80 10.81 4.95
N GLY A 86 4.41 10.81 6.23
CA GLY A 86 5.23 10.26 7.30
C GLY A 86 5.10 8.74 7.33
N PHE A 87 6.17 8.01 6.99
CA PHE A 87 6.17 6.55 7.07
C PHE A 87 7.52 5.99 7.48
N GLU A 88 7.48 4.79 8.08
CA GLU A 88 8.64 3.96 8.37
C GLU A 88 8.56 2.69 7.52
N THR A 89 9.72 2.17 7.10
CA THR A 89 9.80 0.93 6.33
C THR A 89 10.59 -0.14 7.07
N LYS A 90 10.10 -1.38 7.05
CA LYS A 90 10.85 -2.55 7.49
C LYS A 90 11.02 -3.53 6.34
N GLU A 91 12.26 -3.80 5.97
CA GLU A 91 12.61 -4.75 4.92
C GLU A 91 13.11 -6.05 5.53
N LYS A 92 12.68 -7.18 4.98
CA LYS A 92 13.19 -8.50 5.33
C LYS A 92 13.40 -9.32 4.05
N GLY A 93 14.67 -9.59 3.74
CA GLY A 93 15.05 -10.48 2.66
C GLY A 93 14.84 -11.95 3.02
N PHE A 94 14.52 -12.73 2.00
CA PHE A 94 14.48 -14.20 1.97
C PHE A 94 15.26 -14.66 0.74
N GLU A 95 15.50 -15.97 0.62
CA GLU A 95 16.32 -16.54 -0.46
C GLU A 95 15.90 -16.06 -1.87
N LYS A 96 14.59 -15.96 -2.13
CA LYS A 96 14.04 -15.60 -3.46
C LYS A 96 13.01 -14.47 -3.42
N SER A 97 12.85 -13.80 -2.28
CA SER A 97 11.86 -12.75 -2.12
C SER A 97 12.29 -11.72 -1.10
N ILE A 98 11.65 -10.56 -1.13
CA ILE A 98 11.79 -9.52 -0.12
C ILE A 98 10.40 -9.15 0.36
N LYS A 99 10.25 -8.97 1.68
CA LYS A 99 9.05 -8.43 2.30
C LYS A 99 9.32 -7.01 2.74
N ILE A 100 8.45 -6.08 2.37
CA ILE A 100 8.57 -4.66 2.65
C ILE A 100 7.30 -4.21 3.40
N GLY A 101 7.43 -3.90 4.68
CA GLY A 101 6.34 -3.36 5.49
C GLY A 101 6.43 -1.83 5.56
N PHE A 102 5.38 -1.15 5.10
CA PHE A 102 5.18 0.28 5.30
C PHE A 102 4.30 0.50 6.53
N ARG A 103 4.76 1.35 7.46
CA ARG A 103 3.99 1.84 8.60
C ARG A 103 3.77 3.34 8.41
N ILE A 104 2.55 3.74 8.12
CA ILE A 104 2.22 5.07 7.62
C ILE A 104 1.40 5.82 8.67
N LYS A 105 1.76 7.09 8.93
CA LYS A 105 0.97 8.03 9.72
C LYS A 105 -0.19 8.53 8.84
N GLY A 106 -1.29 7.79 8.86
CA GLY A 106 -2.49 8.10 8.08
C GLY A 106 -3.54 8.90 8.85
N PRO A 107 -4.71 9.15 8.22
CA PRO A 107 -5.83 9.89 8.83
C PRO A 107 -6.36 9.31 10.15
N LEU A 108 -6.13 8.02 10.43
CA LEU A 108 -6.53 7.35 11.67
C LEU A 108 -5.41 7.32 12.73
N TYR A 109 -4.23 7.89 12.44
CA TYR A 109 -3.11 7.93 13.38
C TYR A 109 -3.44 8.84 14.58
N THR A 110 -3.29 8.30 15.79
CA THR A 110 -3.60 8.99 17.06
C THR A 110 -2.36 9.32 17.88
N GLY A 111 -1.16 9.09 17.35
CA GLY A 111 0.10 9.27 18.08
C GLY A 111 0.69 7.97 18.64
N SER A 112 -0.05 6.86 18.60
CA SER A 112 0.42 5.55 19.07
C SER A 112 0.95 4.66 17.95
N LEU A 113 1.91 3.79 18.25
CA LEU A 113 2.45 2.83 17.27
C LEU A 113 1.40 1.85 16.72
N SER A 114 0.36 1.54 17.50
CA SER A 114 -0.75 0.66 17.09
C SER A 114 -1.74 1.33 16.13
N SER A 115 -1.76 2.67 16.08
CA SER A 115 -2.60 3.45 15.15
C SER A 115 -1.95 3.69 13.78
N LEU A 116 -0.74 3.19 13.54
CA LEU A 116 -0.09 3.29 12.24
C LEU A 116 -0.75 2.35 11.23
N CYS A 117 -1.09 2.89 10.05
CA CYS A 117 -1.60 2.07 8.96
C CYS A 117 -0.46 1.20 8.41
N ARG A 118 -0.67 -0.13 8.36
CA ARG A 118 0.32 -1.08 7.88
C ARG A 118 -0.06 -1.64 6.52
N VAL A 119 0.84 -1.49 5.53
CA VAL A 119 0.75 -2.14 4.22
C VAL A 119 1.99 -3.01 4.03
N ILE A 120 1.81 -4.23 3.54
CA ILE A 120 2.90 -5.18 3.28
C ILE A 120 2.96 -5.43 1.77
N ILE A 121 4.18 -5.48 1.25
CA ILE A 121 4.55 -5.88 -0.11
C ILE A 121 5.53 -7.05 -0.02
#